data_AF-A0A1M7BK08-F1
#
_entry.id   AF-A0A1M7BK08-F1
#
_cell.length_a   1.000
_cell.length_b   1.000
_cell.length_c   1.000
_cell.angle_alpha   90.00
_cell.angle_beta   90.00
_cell.angle_gamma   90.00
#
_symmetry.space_group_name_H-M   'P 1'
#
loop_
_entity.id
_entity.type
_entity.pdbx_description
1 polymer ?
#
loop_
_entity_poly.entity_id
_entity_poly.type
_entity_poly.pdbx_seq_one_letter_code
_entity_poly.pdbx_strand_id
1 'polypeptide(L)'
;MNSGRLAILAASLLLTGAAAADAVPATVSGPNALALAGVVALYSPLLSGDERETAAALFVGEKDVPYAKKITISADKISCRVSNVDITARSCELTFRGKKQTISGRRASEIFATEALAGVASDGAAGSVFAGLSNLNCTLDPKAIKQKDGSGASCSFETGN
;
A
#
# COMPACT_ATOMS: atom_id res chain seq x y z
N MET A 1 -43.89 -11.67 56.80
CA MET A 1 -43.25 -10.34 56.64
C MET A 1 -41.77 -10.57 56.92
N ASN A 2 -40.77 -10.38 56.07
CA ASN A 2 -40.61 -9.65 54.83
C ASN A 2 -39.44 -10.30 54.03
N SER A 3 -39.45 -10.10 52.72
CA SER A 3 -38.61 -10.70 51.68
C SER A 3 -37.12 -10.31 51.74
N GLY A 4 -36.25 -11.13 51.15
CA GLY A 4 -34.86 -10.70 50.89
C GLY A 4 -34.01 -11.72 50.13
N ARG A 5 -34.31 -11.93 48.84
CA ARG A 5 -33.47 -12.67 47.89
C ARG A 5 -32.12 -11.97 47.72
N LEU A 6 -31.01 -12.69 47.81
CA LEU A 6 -29.71 -12.22 47.30
C LEU A 6 -29.26 -13.15 46.19
N ALA A 7 -29.40 -12.62 44.97
CA ALA A 7 -29.14 -13.26 43.70
C ALA A 7 -27.64 -13.39 43.45
N ILE A 8 -27.26 -14.54 42.91
CA ILE A 8 -25.94 -14.84 42.35
C ILE A 8 -25.79 -14.00 41.07
N LEU A 9 -25.02 -12.91 41.14
CA LEU A 9 -24.64 -12.14 39.96
C LEU A 9 -23.44 -12.83 39.29
N ALA A 10 -23.74 -13.68 38.30
CA ALA A 10 -22.76 -14.16 37.35
C ALA A 10 -22.33 -12.99 36.46
N ALA A 11 -21.11 -12.49 36.67
CA ALA A 11 -20.48 -11.52 35.78
C ALA A 11 -20.02 -12.23 34.50
N SER A 12 -20.86 -12.20 33.47
CA SER A 12 -20.49 -12.62 32.12
C SER A 12 -19.53 -11.58 31.53
N LEU A 13 -18.23 -11.83 31.66
CA LEU A 13 -17.18 -11.05 31.01
C LEU A 13 -17.29 -11.26 29.49
N LEU A 14 -17.84 -10.28 28.79
CA LEU A 14 -17.84 -10.24 27.32
C LEU A 14 -16.39 -10.09 26.85
N LEU A 15 -15.78 -11.18 26.40
CA LEU A 15 -14.55 -11.15 25.60
C LEU A 15 -14.88 -10.46 24.27
N THR A 16 -14.63 -9.16 24.18
CA THR A 16 -14.48 -8.49 22.89
C THR A 16 -13.15 -8.96 22.29
N GLY A 17 -13.19 -10.08 21.57
CA GLY A 17 -12.11 -10.45 20.68
C GLY A 17 -11.92 -9.31 19.66
N ALA A 18 -10.75 -8.69 19.65
CA ALA A 18 -10.34 -7.87 18.54
C ALA A 18 -10.32 -8.79 17.32
N ALA A 19 -11.31 -8.66 16.43
CA ALA A 19 -11.28 -9.34 15.15
C ALA A 19 -10.01 -8.86 14.45
N ALA A 20 -9.07 -9.78 14.21
CA ALA A 20 -7.99 -9.52 13.27
C ALA A 20 -8.67 -9.21 11.94
N ALA A 21 -8.46 -8.00 11.40
CA ALA A 21 -8.89 -7.69 10.05
C ALA A 21 -8.09 -8.63 9.13
N ASP A 22 -8.77 -9.59 8.51
CA ASP A 22 -8.15 -10.47 7.53
C ASP A 22 -7.63 -9.64 6.36
N ALA A 23 -6.36 -9.83 6.02
CA ALA A 23 -5.75 -9.18 4.88
C ALA A 23 -6.40 -9.75 3.60
N VAL A 24 -7.05 -8.90 2.81
CA VAL A 24 -7.81 -9.33 1.62
C VAL A 24 -6.88 -9.26 0.39
N PRO A 25 -6.65 -10.36 -0.33
CA PRO A 25 -5.88 -10.33 -1.57
C PRO A 25 -6.56 -9.44 -2.62
N ALA A 26 -5.78 -8.57 -3.23
CA ALA A 26 -6.20 -7.65 -4.26
C ALA A 26 -5.23 -7.68 -5.45
N THR A 27 -5.77 -7.39 -6.63
CA THR A 27 -4.97 -7.23 -7.85
C THR A 27 -5.43 -6.01 -8.62
N VAL A 28 -4.49 -5.35 -9.28
CA VAL A 28 -4.74 -4.22 -10.17
C VAL A 28 -3.86 -4.35 -11.40
N SER A 29 -4.32 -3.85 -12.54
CA SER A 29 -3.58 -3.87 -13.81
C SER A 29 -3.68 -2.54 -14.55
N GLY A 30 -2.89 -2.40 -15.61
CA GLY A 30 -2.89 -1.22 -16.48
C GLY A 30 -2.39 0.04 -15.77
N PRO A 31 -3.03 1.21 -15.97
CA PRO A 31 -2.48 2.50 -15.53
C PRO A 31 -2.32 2.61 -14.02
N ASN A 32 -3.26 2.07 -13.23
CA ASN A 32 -3.18 2.14 -11.77
C ASN A 32 -2.06 1.25 -11.21
N ALA A 33 -1.85 0.07 -11.82
CA ALA A 33 -0.71 -0.79 -11.47
C ALA A 33 0.62 -0.13 -11.83
N LEU A 34 0.71 0.51 -13.01
CA LEU A 34 1.90 1.25 -13.42
C LEU A 34 2.21 2.41 -12.46
N ALA A 35 1.18 3.15 -12.05
CA ALA A 35 1.33 4.26 -11.12
C ALA A 35 1.86 3.80 -9.75
N LEU A 36 1.24 2.77 -9.16
CA LEU A 36 1.67 2.21 -7.88
C LEU A 36 3.10 1.65 -7.98
N ALA A 37 3.37 0.82 -8.98
CA ALA A 37 4.68 0.23 -9.20
C ALA A 37 5.78 1.29 -9.39
N GLY A 38 5.50 2.31 -10.21
CA GLY A 38 6.43 3.40 -10.52
C GLY A 38 6.86 4.18 -9.29
N VAL A 39 5.90 4.62 -8.46
CA VAL A 39 6.25 5.40 -7.25
C VAL A 39 6.96 4.55 -6.19
N VAL A 40 6.62 3.27 -6.05
CA VAL A 40 7.28 2.37 -5.08
C VAL A 40 8.69 2.02 -5.52
N ALA A 41 8.91 1.83 -6.82
CA ALA A 41 10.22 1.48 -7.39
C ALA A 41 11.32 2.47 -7.01
N LEU A 42 10.99 3.77 -6.91
CA LEU A 42 11.93 4.83 -6.52
C LEU A 42 12.62 4.57 -5.18
N TYR A 43 11.93 3.90 -4.26
CA TYR A 43 12.39 3.66 -2.89
C TYR A 43 12.92 2.24 -2.68
N SER A 44 12.73 1.34 -3.65
CA SER A 44 13.11 -0.05 -3.50
C SER A 44 14.64 -0.22 -3.54
N PRO A 45 15.25 -0.79 -2.48
CA PRO A 45 16.65 -1.19 -2.51
C PRO A 45 16.86 -2.53 -3.25
N LEU A 46 15.78 -3.15 -3.75
CA LEU A 46 15.82 -4.46 -4.40
C LEU A 46 16.03 -4.38 -5.91
N LEU A 47 15.84 -3.19 -6.48
CA LEU A 47 16.03 -2.93 -7.91
C LEU A 47 17.46 -2.52 -8.19
N SER A 48 17.96 -2.90 -9.36
CA SER A 48 19.14 -2.29 -9.95
C SER A 48 18.88 -0.83 -10.35
N GLY A 49 19.95 -0.09 -10.64
CA GLY A 49 19.85 1.29 -11.14
C GLY A 49 19.00 1.39 -12.40
N ASP A 50 19.25 0.52 -13.38
CA ASP A 50 18.55 0.50 -14.66
C ASP A 50 17.07 0.16 -14.53
N GLU A 51 16.72 -0.80 -13.66
CA GLU A 51 15.33 -1.17 -13.39
C GLU A 51 14.57 -0.01 -12.75
N ARG A 52 15.17 0.64 -11.75
CA ARG A 52 14.56 1.79 -11.06
C ARG A 52 14.39 2.98 -12.00
N GLU A 53 15.41 3.30 -12.79
CA GLU A 53 15.33 4.39 -13.78
C GLU A 53 14.26 4.11 -14.84
N THR A 54 14.17 2.85 -15.29
CA THR A 54 13.15 2.45 -16.26
C THR A 54 11.75 2.54 -15.68
N ALA A 55 11.53 2.09 -14.44
CA ALA A 55 10.24 2.23 -13.77
C ALA A 55 9.84 3.71 -13.60
N ALA A 56 10.80 4.58 -13.25
CA ALA A 56 10.59 6.02 -13.15
C ALA A 56 10.23 6.65 -14.51
N ALA A 57 10.97 6.30 -15.56
CA ALA A 57 10.73 6.76 -16.91
C ALA A 57 9.33 6.35 -17.41
N LEU A 58 8.96 5.08 -17.25
CA LEU A 58 7.63 4.58 -17.61
C LEU A 58 6.51 5.30 -16.84
N PHE A 59 6.71 5.59 -15.56
CA PHE A 59 5.73 6.30 -14.72
C PHE A 59 5.45 7.72 -15.22
N VAL A 60 6.48 8.44 -15.70
CA VAL A 60 6.32 9.80 -16.25
C VAL A 60 5.89 9.81 -17.73
N GLY A 61 5.65 8.63 -18.31
CA GLY A 61 5.11 8.47 -19.67
C GLY A 61 6.15 8.20 -20.76
N GLU A 62 7.43 8.02 -20.40
CA GLU A 62 8.46 7.63 -21.36
C GLU A 62 8.28 6.17 -21.77
N LYS A 63 8.13 5.94 -23.08
CA LYS A 63 7.88 4.60 -23.65
C LYS A 63 9.10 3.97 -24.31
N ASP A 64 10.07 4.79 -24.71
CA ASP A 64 11.27 4.36 -25.43
C ASP A 64 12.43 4.21 -24.44
N VAL A 65 12.24 3.28 -23.50
CA VAL A 65 13.23 2.95 -22.47
C VAL A 65 14.23 1.92 -22.98
N PRO A 66 15.53 2.02 -22.61
CA PRO A 66 16.56 1.09 -23.06
C PRO A 66 16.43 -0.30 -22.41
N TYR A 67 15.91 -0.37 -21.18
CA TYR A 67 15.70 -1.62 -20.49
C TYR A 67 14.39 -2.28 -20.95
N ALA A 68 14.52 -3.40 -21.67
CA ALA A 68 13.38 -4.09 -22.29
C ALA A 68 12.95 -5.38 -21.54
N LYS A 69 13.56 -5.70 -20.40
CA LYS A 69 13.19 -6.88 -19.60
C LYS A 69 12.07 -6.53 -18.63
N LYS A 70 11.32 -7.55 -18.20
CA LYS A 70 10.34 -7.40 -17.14
C LYS A 70 11.03 -6.99 -15.84
N ILE A 71 10.40 -6.08 -15.11
CA ILE A 71 10.86 -5.56 -13.82
C ILE A 71 9.88 -6.04 -12.75
N THR A 72 10.39 -6.71 -11.71
CA THR A 72 9.59 -7.09 -10.55
C THR A 72 9.85 -6.10 -9.42
N ILE A 73 8.81 -5.43 -8.96
CA ILE A 73 8.88 -4.45 -7.88
C ILE A 73 8.11 -5.03 -6.70
N SER A 74 8.80 -5.22 -5.58
CA SER A 74 8.19 -5.76 -4.36
C SER A 74 8.46 -4.91 -3.13
N ALA A 75 7.51 -4.97 -2.19
CA ALA A 75 7.61 -4.38 -0.86
C ALA A 75 6.86 -5.29 0.12
N ASP A 76 7.38 -5.45 1.34
CA ASP A 76 6.75 -6.30 2.34
C ASP A 76 5.51 -5.63 2.92
N LYS A 77 5.60 -4.32 3.19
CA LYS A 77 4.51 -3.51 3.73
C LYS A 77 4.69 -2.05 3.33
N ILE A 78 3.59 -1.41 2.99
CA ILE A 78 3.47 0.04 2.85
C ILE A 78 2.36 0.48 3.80
N SER A 79 2.64 1.45 4.67
CA SER A 79 1.65 2.03 5.56
C SER A 79 1.78 3.54 5.54
N CYS A 80 0.78 4.19 4.98
CA CYS A 80 0.71 5.63 4.85
C CYS A 80 -0.28 6.21 5.86
N ARG A 81 0.06 7.40 6.38
CA ARG A 81 -0.73 8.15 7.36
C ARG A 81 -0.80 9.61 6.97
N VAL A 82 -2.01 10.17 7.05
CA VAL A 82 -2.28 11.61 7.02
C VAL A 82 -2.97 11.99 8.32
N SER A 83 -2.52 13.07 8.95
CA SER A 83 -3.05 13.51 10.24
C SER A 83 -4.13 14.59 10.05
N ASN A 84 -5.27 14.42 10.72
CA ASN A 84 -6.35 15.42 10.78
C ASN A 84 -6.11 16.45 11.89
N VAL A 85 -5.24 16.14 12.87
CA VAL A 85 -4.90 17.04 13.97
C VAL A 85 -3.70 17.92 13.59
N ASP A 86 -2.59 17.28 13.21
CA ASP A 86 -1.45 17.96 12.60
C ASP A 86 -1.57 17.87 11.08
N ILE A 87 -2.30 18.81 10.48
CA ILE A 87 -2.60 18.83 9.05
C ILE A 87 -1.35 18.96 8.14
N THR A 88 -0.18 19.25 8.73
CA THR A 88 1.10 19.28 8.02
C THR A 88 1.76 17.91 7.94
N ALA A 89 1.37 16.97 8.82
CA ALA A 89 1.94 15.63 8.90
C ALA A 89 1.31 14.67 7.88
N ARG A 90 2.17 14.20 6.97
CA ARG A 90 1.88 13.13 6.01
C ARG A 90 3.13 12.30 5.78
N SER A 91 3.01 10.99 5.94
CA SER A 91 4.14 10.06 5.90
C SER A 91 3.74 8.68 5.40
N CYS A 92 4.68 7.96 4.81
CA CYS A 92 4.56 6.53 4.52
C CYS A 92 5.77 5.78 5.09
N GLU A 93 5.53 4.69 5.78
CA GLU A 93 6.54 3.69 6.14
C GLU A 93 6.56 2.61 5.05
N LEU A 94 7.70 2.44 4.40
CA LEU A 94 7.94 1.42 3.39
C LEU A 94 8.87 0.36 3.97
N THR A 95 8.47 -0.90 3.89
CA THR A 95 9.26 -2.03 4.36
C THR A 95 9.75 -2.86 3.18
N PHE A 96 11.06 -3.06 3.08
CA PHE A 96 11.69 -3.89 2.07
C PHE A 96 12.64 -4.89 2.74
N ARG A 97 12.36 -6.19 2.60
CA ARG A 97 13.10 -7.28 3.28
C ARG A 97 13.29 -7.02 4.78
N GLY A 98 12.22 -6.63 5.46
CA GLY A 98 12.15 -6.31 6.88
C GLY A 98 12.76 -4.96 7.27
N LYS A 99 13.39 -4.22 6.34
CA LYS A 99 13.97 -2.91 6.62
C LYS A 99 12.96 -1.81 6.32
N LYS A 100 12.71 -0.98 7.33
CA LYS A 100 11.77 0.15 7.27
C LYS A 100 12.50 1.41 6.83
N GLN A 101 11.83 2.19 5.99
CA GLN A 101 12.19 3.58 5.69
C GLN A 101 10.94 4.44 5.76
N THR A 102 11.06 5.64 6.35
CA THR A 102 9.96 6.59 6.43
C THR A 102 10.19 7.71 5.44
N ILE A 103 9.19 7.97 4.60
CA ILE A 103 9.14 9.13 3.72
C ILE A 103 8.01 10.06 4.14
N SER A 104 8.13 11.35 3.83
CA SER A 104 7.16 12.37 4.23
C SER A 104 6.87 13.39 3.13
N GLY A 105 5.85 14.22 3.35
CA GLY A 105 5.51 15.32 2.45
C GLY A 105 5.01 14.84 1.09
N ARG A 106 5.48 15.49 0.01
CA ARG A 106 5.05 15.22 -1.38
C ARG A 106 5.19 13.74 -1.76
N ARG A 107 6.34 13.14 -1.41
CA ARG A 107 6.66 11.74 -1.74
C ARG A 107 5.68 10.76 -1.10
N ALA A 108 5.33 10.99 0.17
CA ALA A 108 4.33 10.20 0.86
C ALA A 108 2.93 10.39 0.26
N SER A 109 2.57 11.61 -0.15
CA SER A 109 1.29 11.88 -0.82
C SER A 109 1.14 11.16 -2.16
N GLU A 110 2.22 11.05 -2.94
CA GLU A 110 2.21 10.31 -4.20
C GLU A 110 1.93 8.82 -3.96
N ILE A 111 2.57 8.19 -2.97
CA ILE A 111 2.28 6.79 -2.62
C ILE A 111 0.85 6.63 -2.11
N PHE A 112 0.41 7.46 -1.17
CA PHE A 112 -0.96 7.38 -0.64
C PHE A 112 -2.01 7.50 -1.76
N ALA A 113 -1.78 8.40 -2.73
CA ALA A 113 -2.68 8.58 -3.86
C ALA A 113 -2.70 7.36 -4.80
N THR A 114 -1.55 6.75 -5.09
CA THR A 114 -1.50 5.58 -5.96
C THR A 114 -2.04 4.31 -5.30
N GLU A 115 -1.91 4.18 -3.97
CA GLU A 115 -2.62 3.14 -3.20
C GLU A 115 -4.14 3.27 -3.38
N ALA A 116 -4.68 4.49 -3.25
CA ALA A 116 -6.11 4.73 -3.46
C ALA A 116 -6.55 4.42 -4.89
N LEU A 117 -5.75 4.81 -5.91
CA LEU A 117 -6.01 4.44 -7.31
C LEU A 117 -5.96 2.92 -7.54
N ALA A 118 -5.12 2.21 -6.79
CA ALA A 118 -5.04 0.76 -6.80
C ALA A 118 -6.19 0.07 -6.04
N GLY A 119 -7.10 0.84 -5.44
CA GLY A 119 -8.26 0.32 -4.72
C GLY A 119 -7.99 -0.02 -3.25
N VAL A 120 -6.86 0.43 -2.68
CA VAL A 120 -6.59 0.30 -1.24
C VAL A 120 -7.52 1.26 -0.49
N ALA A 121 -8.42 0.71 0.33
CA ALA A 121 -9.32 1.51 1.15
C ALA A 121 -8.55 2.22 2.27
N SER A 122 -8.91 3.48 2.51
CA SER A 122 -8.40 4.22 3.66
C SER A 122 -9.25 3.98 4.90
N ASP A 123 -8.61 3.79 6.05
CA ASP A 123 -9.25 3.68 7.35
C ASP A 123 -9.03 4.94 8.20
N GLY A 124 -10.09 5.40 8.86
CA GLY A 124 -10.06 6.57 9.74
C GLY A 124 -9.86 6.14 11.18
N ALA A 125 -8.77 6.58 11.81
CA ALA A 125 -8.52 6.29 13.22
C ALA A 125 -7.94 7.49 13.97
N ALA A 126 -8.56 7.84 15.10
CA ALA A 126 -8.08 8.83 16.08
C ALA A 126 -7.43 10.08 15.47
N GLY A 127 -8.20 10.85 14.70
CA GLY A 127 -7.70 12.09 14.09
C GLY A 127 -6.64 11.87 13.01
N SER A 128 -6.67 10.72 12.35
CA SER A 128 -5.80 10.39 11.22
C SER A 128 -6.56 9.56 10.19
N VAL A 129 -6.04 9.54 8.97
CA VAL A 129 -6.43 8.63 7.90
C VAL A 129 -5.22 7.76 7.57
N PHE A 130 -5.44 6.46 7.48
CA PHE A 130 -4.43 5.46 7.15
C PHE A 130 -4.81 4.75 5.86
N ALA A 131 -3.82 4.39 5.08
CA ALA A 131 -3.95 3.46 3.97
C ALA A 131 -2.72 2.56 3.97
N GLY A 132 -2.86 1.33 3.53
CA GLY A 132 -1.72 0.43 3.49
C GLY A 132 -2.03 -0.89 2.82
N LEU A 133 -0.94 -1.51 2.38
CA LEU A 133 -0.95 -2.82 1.76
C LEU A 133 0.26 -3.63 2.24
N SER A 134 0.17 -4.95 2.11
CA SER A 134 1.26 -5.89 2.36
C SER A 134 1.50 -6.79 1.16
N ASN A 135 2.66 -7.44 1.15
CA ASN A 135 3.03 -8.44 0.16
C ASN A 135 2.91 -7.93 -1.29
N LEU A 136 3.33 -6.67 -1.52
CA LEU A 136 3.27 -6.05 -2.83
C LEU A 136 4.20 -6.78 -3.79
N ASN A 137 3.64 -7.16 -4.94
CA ASN A 137 4.38 -7.68 -6.07
C ASN A 137 3.81 -7.11 -7.36
N CYS A 138 4.55 -6.21 -7.97
CA CYS A 138 4.23 -5.63 -9.25
C CYS A 138 5.18 -6.16 -10.33
N THR A 139 4.66 -6.32 -11.54
CA THR A 139 5.44 -6.59 -12.74
C THR A 139 5.20 -5.47 -13.74
N LEU A 140 6.29 -4.88 -14.24
CA LEU A 140 6.28 -3.99 -15.40
C LEU A 140 6.94 -4.70 -16.58
N ASP A 141 6.29 -4.69 -17.73
CA ASP A 141 6.80 -5.18 -19.01
C ASP A 141 6.96 -3.99 -19.97
N PRO A 142 8.17 -3.42 -20.08
CA PRO A 142 8.43 -2.27 -20.94
C PRO A 142 8.06 -2.50 -22.41
N LYS A 143 8.18 -3.74 -22.91
CA LYS A 143 7.84 -4.06 -24.31
C LYS A 143 6.34 -3.98 -24.56
N ALA A 144 5.55 -4.44 -23.60
CA ALA A 144 4.09 -4.37 -23.65
C ALA A 144 3.60 -2.92 -23.47
N ILE A 145 4.14 -2.20 -22.47
CA ILE A 145 3.79 -0.79 -22.23
C ILE A 145 4.07 0.08 -23.47
N LYS A 146 5.16 -0.21 -24.19
CA LYS A 146 5.50 0.48 -25.45
C LYS A 146 4.41 0.38 -26.52
N GLN A 147 3.56 -0.64 -26.50
CA GLN A 147 2.46 -0.83 -27.45
C GLN A 147 1.25 0.08 -27.18
N LYS A 148 1.13 0.68 -25.99
CA LYS A 148 0.02 1.56 -25.59
C LYS A 148 -1.38 0.92 -25.70
N ASP A 149 -1.48 -0.38 -25.49
CA ASP A 149 -2.75 -1.12 -25.49
C ASP A 149 -3.38 -1.25 -24.09
N GLY A 150 -2.78 -0.61 -23.08
CA GLY A 150 -3.21 -0.68 -21.67
C GLY A 150 -2.62 -1.87 -20.90
N SER A 151 -1.82 -2.72 -21.54
CA SER A 151 -1.18 -3.87 -20.91
C SER A 151 0.22 -3.55 -20.36
N GLY A 152 0.87 -4.56 -19.77
CA GLY A 152 2.27 -4.49 -19.36
C GLY A 152 2.51 -3.99 -17.93
N ALA A 153 1.46 -3.74 -17.15
CA ALA A 153 1.57 -3.49 -15.72
C ALA A 153 0.53 -4.30 -14.94
N SER A 154 0.97 -4.99 -13.89
CA SER A 154 0.10 -5.73 -12.97
C SER A 154 0.70 -5.72 -11.58
N CYS A 155 -0.12 -5.53 -10.55
CA CYS A 155 0.27 -5.65 -9.16
C CYS A 155 -0.68 -6.59 -8.41
N SER A 156 -0.13 -7.38 -7.50
CA SER A 156 -0.87 -8.13 -6.48
C SER A 156 -0.38 -7.71 -5.09
N PHE A 157 -1.29 -7.62 -4.14
CA PHE A 157 -1.00 -7.26 -2.75
C PHE A 157 -2.14 -7.73 -1.86
N GLU A 158 -1.99 -7.56 -0.55
CA GLU A 158 -3.07 -7.72 0.40
C GLU A 158 -3.45 -6.34 0.96
N THR A 159 -4.74 -6.06 1.06
CA THR A 159 -5.27 -4.86 1.70
C THR A 159 -5.62 -5.16 3.14
N GLY A 160 -5.37 -4.21 4.02
CA GLY A 160 -5.56 -4.37 5.47
C GLY A 160 -4.32 -3.85 6.19
N ASN A 161 -4.52 -3.23 7.35
CA ASN A 161 -3.46 -2.53 8.08
C ASN A 161 -2.96 -3.32 9.28
#